data_AF-A0A6G0JBM8-F1
#
_entry.id   AF-A0A6G0JBM8-F1
#
_cell.length_a   1.000
_cell.length_b   1.000
_cell.length_c   1.000
_cell.angle_alpha   90.00
_cell.angle_beta   90.00
_cell.angle_gamma   90.00
#
_symmetry.space_group_name_H-M   'P 1'
#
loop_
_entity.id
_entity.type
_entity.pdbx_description
1 polymer ?
#
loop_
_entity_poly.entity_id
_entity_poly.type
_entity_poly.pdbx_seq_one_letter_code
_entity_poly.pdbx_strand_id
1 'polypeptide(L)'
;MSIMSYNGGAVMAMRGKNCVAIAADRRFGIQAQMVTTDFEKIFPMGERLYIGLAGLATDVQTVSQRLKFRLNLYELKEGRQIKPKTFMSMVSNLLYERRFGPYYIEPVIAGLDPKTLEPFICSLDLIGCPMVTEDFVVSGTCSEQMYGMCESLWEPDMEPEDLFETISQAMLNAVDRDAVSGMGVVVHVIEKDKITTRTLKARMD
;
A
#
# COMPACT_ATOMS: atom_id res chain seq x y z
N MET A 1 -2.12 -1.83 23.89
CA MET A 1 -1.70 -2.25 22.53
C MET A 1 -2.89 -1.97 21.61
N SER A 2 -2.70 -1.22 20.53
CA SER A 2 -3.79 -0.86 19.60
C SER A 2 -4.24 -2.08 18.80
N ILE A 3 -5.50 -2.15 18.38
CA ILE A 3 -5.99 -3.20 17.47
C ILE A 3 -5.18 -3.20 16.17
N MET A 4 -4.81 -2.01 15.67
CA MET A 4 -3.97 -1.83 14.48
C MET A 4 -2.60 -2.51 14.61
N SER A 5 -2.04 -2.57 15.82
CA SER A 5 -0.74 -3.19 16.09
C SER A 5 -0.79 -4.70 16.36
N TYR A 6 -1.98 -5.31 16.38
CA TYR A 6 -2.14 -6.71 16.78
C TYR A 6 -1.42 -7.69 15.85
N ASN A 7 -1.49 -7.44 14.54
CA ASN A 7 -0.78 -8.21 13.53
C ASN A 7 0.50 -7.52 13.04
N GLY A 8 0.63 -6.21 13.28
CA GLY A 8 1.70 -5.38 12.72
C GLY A 8 1.52 -5.12 11.23
N GLY A 9 2.62 -4.79 10.58
CA GLY A 9 2.68 -4.61 9.13
C GLY A 9 2.86 -3.15 8.72
N ALA A 10 3.45 -2.99 7.55
CA ALA A 10 3.88 -1.73 6.98
C ALA A 10 3.64 -1.75 5.47
N VAL A 11 3.09 -0.65 4.97
CA VAL A 11 2.86 -0.41 3.54
C VAL A 11 3.30 1.01 3.24
N MET A 12 4.02 1.19 2.14
CA MET A 12 4.31 2.52 1.60
C MET A 12 4.11 2.58 0.10
N ALA A 13 3.81 3.76 -0.41
CA ALA A 13 3.91 4.06 -1.82
C ALA A 13 4.70 5.35 -2.06
N MET A 14 5.45 5.38 -3.15
CA MET A 14 6.22 6.54 -3.58
C MET A 14 5.92 6.85 -5.03
N ARG A 15 5.85 8.15 -5.33
CA ARG A 15 5.68 8.66 -6.69
C ARG A 15 7.04 8.98 -7.30
N GLY A 16 7.24 8.51 -8.53
CA GLY A 16 8.30 8.96 -9.42
C GLY A 16 7.73 9.79 -10.57
N LYS A 17 8.55 10.01 -11.59
CA LYS A 17 8.21 10.89 -12.74
C LYS A 17 7.05 10.36 -13.60
N ASN A 18 7.19 9.14 -14.12
CA ASN A 18 6.21 8.44 -14.97
C ASN A 18 5.95 7.01 -14.44
N CYS A 19 6.20 6.80 -13.16
CA CYS A 19 6.06 5.52 -12.49
C CYS A 19 5.64 5.76 -11.03
N VAL A 20 5.10 4.70 -10.42
CA VAL A 20 4.83 4.64 -8.99
C VAL A 20 5.38 3.35 -8.44
N ALA A 21 5.82 3.36 -7.18
CA ALA A 21 6.21 2.15 -6.48
C ALA A 21 5.34 1.96 -5.23
N ILE A 22 5.02 0.71 -4.92
CA ILE A 22 4.34 0.32 -3.69
C ILE A 22 5.07 -0.87 -3.07
N ALA A 23 5.28 -0.82 -1.76
CA ALA A 23 6.02 -1.83 -1.03
C ALA A 23 5.32 -2.20 0.27
N ALA A 24 5.50 -3.45 0.69
CA ALA A 24 4.96 -3.97 1.95
C ALA A 24 5.87 -5.03 2.55
N ASP A 25 5.85 -5.13 3.88
CA ASP A 25 6.48 -6.22 4.61
C ASP A 25 5.63 -7.51 4.53
N ARG A 26 6.24 -8.67 4.76
CA ARG A 26 5.59 -9.97 4.50
C ARG A 26 5.23 -10.75 5.76
N ARG A 27 5.55 -10.21 6.93
CA ARG A 27 5.22 -10.82 8.23
C ARG A 27 3.71 -10.91 8.42
N PHE A 28 3.25 -12.09 8.83
CA PHE A 28 1.98 -12.28 9.52
C PHE A 28 2.23 -12.91 10.88
N GLY A 29 1.84 -12.20 11.93
CA GLY A 29 1.98 -12.64 13.31
C GLY A 29 0.74 -12.37 14.13
N ILE A 30 0.67 -13.05 15.27
CA ILE A 30 -0.29 -12.80 16.33
C ILE A 30 0.51 -12.23 17.49
N GLN A 31 0.45 -10.91 17.66
CA GLN A 31 1.31 -10.17 18.59
C GLN A 31 2.79 -10.53 18.34
N ALA A 32 3.50 -11.03 19.35
CA ALA A 32 4.91 -11.40 19.27
C ALA A 32 5.16 -12.69 18.48
N GLN A 33 4.16 -13.58 18.33
CA GLN A 33 4.36 -14.86 17.65
C GLN A 33 4.19 -14.70 16.14
N MET A 34 5.26 -14.94 15.38
CA MET A 34 5.20 -15.04 13.93
C MET A 34 4.50 -16.34 13.52
N VAL A 35 3.63 -16.26 12.51
CA VAL A 35 2.88 -17.39 11.94
C VAL A 35 3.37 -17.73 10.54
N THR A 36 3.49 -16.73 9.66
CA THR A 36 4.11 -16.90 8.33
C THR A 36 4.86 -15.65 7.87
N THR A 37 5.65 -15.81 6.81
CA THR A 37 6.55 -14.79 6.21
C THR A 37 6.18 -14.46 4.75
N ASP A 38 5.01 -14.88 4.29
CA ASP A 38 4.55 -14.73 2.92
C ASP A 38 3.13 -14.16 2.81
N PHE A 39 2.67 -13.42 3.82
CA PHE A 39 1.33 -12.85 3.83
C PHE A 39 1.21 -11.66 2.87
N GLU A 40 0.23 -11.73 1.97
CA GLU A 40 -0.01 -10.71 0.96
C GLU A 40 -0.76 -9.51 1.56
N LYS A 41 -0.17 -8.31 1.41
CA LYS A 41 -0.78 -7.04 1.83
C LYS A 41 -1.09 -6.10 0.66
N ILE A 42 -0.57 -6.40 -0.53
CA ILE A 42 -0.73 -5.59 -1.74
C ILE A 42 -1.55 -6.37 -2.75
N PHE A 43 -2.64 -5.78 -3.25
CA PHE A 43 -3.59 -6.46 -4.12
C PHE A 43 -3.78 -5.69 -5.44
N PRO A 44 -3.81 -6.38 -6.59
CA PRO A 44 -4.07 -5.75 -7.89
C PRO A 44 -5.56 -5.39 -8.07
N MET A 45 -5.81 -4.11 -8.35
CA MET A 45 -7.13 -3.50 -8.56
C MET A 45 -7.30 -2.97 -10.00
N GLY A 46 -6.50 -3.50 -10.92
CA GLY A 46 -6.47 -3.15 -12.34
C GLY A 46 -5.11 -3.53 -12.93
N GLU A 47 -4.88 -3.24 -14.21
CA GLU A 47 -3.59 -3.53 -14.85
C GLU A 47 -2.44 -2.70 -14.28
N ARG A 48 -2.69 -1.44 -13.90
CA ARG A 48 -1.67 -0.51 -13.38
C ARG A 48 -2.12 0.17 -12.08
N LEU A 49 -2.90 -0.55 -11.28
CA LEU A 49 -3.50 -0.02 -10.05
C LEU A 49 -3.44 -1.08 -8.94
N TYR A 50 -2.85 -0.72 -7.82
CA TYR A 50 -2.69 -1.57 -6.64
C TYR A 50 -3.20 -0.86 -5.40
N ILE A 51 -3.61 -1.67 -4.43
CA ILE A 51 -3.94 -1.23 -3.08
C ILE A 51 -3.14 -2.05 -2.07
N GLY A 52 -2.42 -1.38 -1.19
CA GLY A 52 -1.79 -1.97 -0.02
C GLY A 52 -2.64 -1.72 1.22
N LEU A 53 -2.80 -2.73 2.06
CA LEU A 53 -3.62 -2.69 3.26
C LEU A 53 -2.79 -3.11 4.48
N ALA A 54 -2.57 -2.18 5.41
CA ALA A 54 -1.95 -2.44 6.71
C ALA A 54 -2.98 -2.35 7.84
N GLY A 55 -2.79 -3.11 8.92
CA GLY A 55 -3.67 -3.15 10.09
C GLY A 55 -4.07 -4.56 10.48
N LEU A 56 -5.32 -4.75 10.91
CA LEU A 56 -5.86 -6.02 11.34
C LEU A 56 -6.01 -6.99 10.16
N ALA A 57 -5.38 -8.16 10.23
CA ALA A 57 -5.30 -9.10 9.10
C ALA A 57 -6.69 -9.57 8.60
N THR A 58 -7.65 -9.73 9.52
CA THR A 58 -9.05 -10.07 9.18
C THR A 58 -9.67 -9.02 8.25
N ASP A 59 -9.44 -7.74 8.56
CA ASP A 59 -10.00 -6.63 7.80
C ASP A 59 -9.24 -6.40 6.50
N VAL A 60 -7.93 -6.66 6.48
CA VAL A 60 -7.12 -6.68 5.24
C VAL A 60 -7.75 -7.62 4.21
N GLN A 61 -8.03 -8.87 4.60
CA GLN A 61 -8.65 -9.86 3.70
C GLN A 61 -10.10 -9.51 3.34
N THR A 62 -10.88 -9.07 4.33
CA THR A 62 -12.29 -8.74 4.12
C THR A 62 -12.46 -7.56 3.18
N VAL A 63 -11.70 -6.49 3.39
CA VAL A 63 -11.80 -5.28 2.58
C VAL A 63 -11.24 -5.51 1.18
N SER A 64 -10.13 -6.23 1.01
CA SER A 64 -9.62 -6.55 -0.34
C SER A 64 -10.65 -7.32 -1.17
N GLN A 65 -11.31 -8.31 -0.60
CA GLN A 65 -12.37 -9.09 -1.26
C GLN A 65 -13.60 -8.24 -1.59
N ARG A 66 -14.08 -7.42 -0.65
CA ARG A 66 -15.24 -6.54 -0.87
C ARG A 66 -14.97 -5.46 -1.91
N LEU A 67 -13.77 -4.89 -1.92
CA LEU A 67 -13.34 -3.93 -2.93
C LEU A 67 -13.25 -4.59 -4.30
N LYS A 68 -12.67 -5.80 -4.39
CA LYS A 68 -12.61 -6.52 -5.66
C LYS A 68 -14.01 -6.83 -6.22
N PHE A 69 -14.95 -7.19 -5.36
CA PHE A 69 -16.35 -7.37 -5.74
C PHE A 69 -16.97 -6.08 -6.31
N ARG A 70 -16.85 -4.95 -5.60
CA ARG A 70 -17.38 -3.65 -6.07
C ARG A 70 -16.72 -3.19 -7.36
N LEU A 71 -15.41 -3.38 -7.48
CA LEU A 71 -14.63 -3.03 -8.66
C LEU A 71 -15.07 -3.82 -9.89
N ASN A 72 -15.18 -5.15 -9.77
CA ASN A 72 -15.60 -6.00 -10.89
C ASN A 72 -17.00 -5.61 -11.39
N LEU A 73 -17.94 -5.31 -10.48
CA LEU A 73 -19.27 -4.82 -10.85
C LEU A 73 -19.23 -3.46 -11.54
N TYR A 74 -18.36 -2.56 -11.08
CA TYR A 74 -18.16 -1.24 -11.67
C TYR A 74 -17.67 -1.36 -13.12
N GLU A 75 -16.60 -2.15 -13.35
CA GLU A 75 -16.01 -2.30 -14.69
C GLU A 75 -16.95 -2.98 -15.68
N LEU A 76 -17.70 -3.99 -15.23
CA LEU A 76 -18.73 -4.64 -16.07
C LEU A 76 -19.87 -3.68 -16.45
N LYS A 77 -20.28 -2.81 -15.52
CA LYS A 77 -21.37 -1.86 -15.75
C LYS A 77 -20.96 -0.68 -16.63
N GLU A 78 -19.76 -0.15 -16.41
CA GLU A 78 -19.27 1.06 -17.09
C GLU A 78 -18.51 0.75 -18.39
N GLY A 79 -18.09 -0.50 -18.61
CA GLY A 79 -17.34 -0.92 -19.79
C GLY A 79 -15.97 -0.26 -19.92
N ARG A 80 -15.37 0.17 -18.80
CA ARG A 80 -14.05 0.84 -18.75
C ARG A 80 -13.32 0.50 -17.45
N GLN A 81 -11.99 0.53 -17.51
CA GLN A 81 -11.14 0.43 -16.33
C GLN A 81 -11.37 1.63 -15.40
N ILE A 82 -11.32 1.38 -14.09
CA ILE A 82 -11.49 2.42 -13.07
C ILE A 82 -10.30 3.40 -13.07
N LYS A 83 -10.57 4.68 -12.83
CA LYS A 83 -9.50 5.67 -12.61
C LYS A 83 -9.03 5.63 -11.14
N PRO A 84 -7.73 5.87 -10.84
CA PRO A 84 -7.23 5.86 -9.46
C PRO A 84 -8.01 6.78 -8.50
N LYS A 85 -8.34 8.01 -8.94
CA LYS A 85 -9.16 8.95 -8.17
C LYS A 85 -10.57 8.42 -7.86
N THR A 86 -11.19 7.72 -8.82
CA THR A 86 -12.52 7.10 -8.62
C THR A 86 -12.43 5.90 -7.69
N PHE A 87 -11.36 5.10 -7.80
CA PHE A 87 -11.12 3.98 -6.90
C PHE A 87 -10.90 4.45 -5.46
N MET A 88 -10.14 5.54 -5.24
CA MET A 88 -10.01 6.18 -3.92
C MET A 88 -11.38 6.55 -3.32
N SER A 89 -12.27 7.19 -4.09
CA SER A 89 -13.62 7.51 -3.61
C SER A 89 -14.46 6.26 -3.29
N MET A 90 -14.29 5.18 -4.05
CA MET A 90 -14.94 3.89 -3.77
C MET A 90 -14.46 3.29 -2.44
N VAL A 91 -13.15 3.36 -2.16
CA VAL A 91 -12.56 2.89 -0.90
C VAL A 91 -13.03 3.75 0.27
N SER A 92 -12.96 5.08 0.14
CA SER A 92 -13.44 6.03 1.14
C SER A 92 -14.90 5.77 1.50
N ASN A 93 -15.77 5.58 0.50
CA ASN A 93 -17.17 5.26 0.72
C ASN A 93 -17.36 3.92 1.46
N LEU A 94 -16.64 2.86 1.07
CA LEU A 94 -16.71 1.55 1.73
C LEU A 94 -16.29 1.61 3.21
N LEU A 95 -15.27 2.40 3.54
CA LEU A 95 -14.83 2.58 4.93
C LEU A 95 -15.84 3.42 5.72
N TYR A 96 -16.32 4.52 5.15
CA TYR A 96 -17.25 5.43 5.84
C TYR A 96 -18.64 4.82 6.06
N GLU A 97 -19.08 3.88 5.22
CA GLU A 97 -20.27 3.04 5.47
C GLU A 97 -20.24 2.37 6.86
N ARG A 98 -19.04 2.14 7.41
CA ARG A 98 -18.80 1.51 8.71
C ARG A 98 -18.31 2.51 9.77
N ARG A 99 -18.71 3.78 9.69
CA ARG A 99 -18.25 4.86 10.59
C ARG A 99 -18.26 4.55 12.10
N PHE A 100 -19.27 3.83 12.60
CA PHE A 100 -19.42 3.51 14.03
C PHE A 100 -18.93 2.11 14.43
N GLY A 101 -18.39 1.36 13.48
CA GLY A 101 -17.79 0.05 13.67
C GLY A 101 -16.79 -0.19 12.54
N PRO A 102 -15.67 0.55 12.52
CA PRO A 102 -14.79 0.66 11.37
C PRO A 102 -14.04 -0.63 11.09
N TYR A 103 -13.54 -0.74 9.86
CA TYR A 103 -12.48 -1.68 9.54
C TYR A 103 -11.16 -1.15 10.08
N TYR A 104 -10.39 -1.98 10.78
CA TYR A 104 -9.10 -1.63 11.37
C TYR A 104 -7.98 -1.77 10.34
N ILE A 105 -8.07 -0.99 9.27
CA ILE A 105 -7.06 -0.90 8.22
C ILE A 105 -6.88 0.55 7.77
N GLU A 106 -5.69 0.84 7.26
CA GLU A 106 -5.36 2.13 6.66
C GLU A 106 -4.82 1.87 5.25
N PRO A 107 -5.65 2.00 4.20
CA PRO A 107 -5.26 1.71 2.84
C PRO A 107 -4.24 2.70 2.28
N VAL A 108 -3.37 2.18 1.40
CA VAL A 108 -2.51 2.95 0.49
C VAL A 108 -2.82 2.52 -0.93
N ILE A 109 -3.11 3.48 -1.81
CA ILE A 109 -3.41 3.24 -3.22
C ILE A 109 -2.25 3.78 -4.04
N ALA A 110 -1.79 2.99 -5.02
CA ALA A 110 -0.77 3.41 -5.98
C ALA A 110 -1.15 2.93 -7.38
N GLY A 111 -1.11 3.81 -8.36
CA GLY A 111 -1.33 3.41 -9.75
C GLY A 111 -1.10 4.54 -10.74
N LEU A 112 -1.30 4.21 -12.02
CA LEU A 112 -1.26 5.16 -13.14
C LEU A 112 -2.68 5.34 -13.70
N ASP A 113 -3.06 6.56 -14.09
CA ASP A 113 -4.33 6.77 -14.80
C ASP A 113 -4.34 5.95 -16.10
N PRO A 114 -5.41 5.18 -16.40
CA PRO A 114 -5.43 4.28 -17.55
C PRO A 114 -5.37 5.01 -18.91
N LYS A 115 -5.66 6.31 -18.94
CA LYS A 115 -5.62 7.14 -20.16
C LYS A 115 -4.42 8.08 -20.19
N THR A 116 -4.21 8.86 -19.13
CA THR A 116 -3.15 9.88 -19.11
C THR A 116 -1.80 9.34 -18.64
N LEU A 117 -1.80 8.16 -18.00
CA LEU A 117 -0.61 7.56 -17.36
C LEU A 117 -0.02 8.41 -16.24
N GLU A 118 -0.79 9.38 -15.74
CA GLU A 118 -0.40 10.22 -14.62
C GLU A 118 -0.24 9.37 -13.35
N PRO A 119 0.92 9.43 -12.68
CA PRO A 119 1.14 8.79 -11.38
C PRO A 119 0.14 9.28 -10.33
N PHE A 120 -0.39 8.35 -9.55
CA PHE A 120 -1.32 8.65 -8.46
C PHE A 120 -1.00 7.80 -7.25
N ILE A 121 -0.85 8.48 -6.10
CA ILE A 121 -0.76 7.86 -4.79
C ILE A 121 -1.73 8.53 -3.82
N CYS A 122 -2.29 7.75 -2.91
CA CYS A 122 -3.01 8.31 -1.76
C CYS A 122 -3.05 7.29 -0.61
N SER A 123 -3.29 7.79 0.59
CA SER A 123 -3.67 6.97 1.74
C SER A 123 -5.06 7.33 2.22
N LEU A 124 -5.66 6.44 3.02
CA LEU A 124 -6.90 6.71 3.71
C LEU A 124 -6.76 6.31 5.18
N ASP A 125 -7.37 7.10 6.07
CA ASP A 125 -7.56 6.67 7.45
C ASP A 125 -8.61 5.54 7.55
N LEU A 126 -8.72 4.93 8.72
CA LEU A 126 -9.63 3.81 8.97
C LEU A 126 -11.13 4.14 8.85
N ILE A 127 -11.50 5.43 8.78
CA ILE A 127 -12.89 5.87 8.54
C ILE A 127 -13.08 6.41 7.12
N GLY A 128 -12.07 6.38 6.26
CA GLY A 128 -12.15 6.72 4.85
C GLY A 128 -11.85 8.18 4.50
N CYS A 129 -11.12 8.93 5.33
CA CYS A 129 -10.63 10.26 4.98
C CYS A 129 -9.47 10.14 3.98
N PRO A 130 -9.60 10.65 2.73
CA PRO A 130 -8.56 10.52 1.72
C PRO A 130 -7.46 11.57 1.87
N MET A 131 -6.21 11.16 1.69
CA MET A 131 -5.03 12.04 1.64
C MET A 131 -4.24 11.76 0.37
N VAL A 132 -4.25 12.69 -0.57
CA VAL A 132 -3.51 12.61 -1.84
C VAL A 132 -2.25 13.44 -1.71
N THR A 133 -1.11 12.89 -2.13
CA THR A 133 0.18 13.58 -2.10
C THR A 133 0.93 13.38 -3.42
N GLU A 134 1.98 14.20 -3.63
CA GLU A 134 2.79 14.19 -4.85
C GLU A 134 4.16 13.52 -4.64
N ASP A 135 4.45 13.09 -3.41
CA ASP A 135 5.73 12.55 -2.93
C ASP A 135 5.61 11.07 -2.54
N PHE A 136 5.14 10.79 -1.33
CA PHE A 136 4.99 9.46 -0.76
C PHE A 136 3.83 9.41 0.23
N VAL A 137 3.35 8.20 0.50
CA VAL A 137 2.36 7.90 1.54
C VAL A 137 2.75 6.62 2.27
N VAL A 138 2.49 6.59 3.57
CA VAL A 138 2.89 5.49 4.45
C VAL A 138 1.74 5.09 5.36
N SER A 139 1.66 3.81 5.73
CA SER A 139 0.64 3.26 6.61
C SER A 139 1.16 2.01 7.32
N GLY A 140 0.78 1.82 8.59
CA GLY A 140 1.18 0.67 9.39
C GLY A 140 1.86 1.03 10.71
N THR A 141 2.43 0.03 11.38
CA THR A 141 2.97 0.19 12.74
C THR A 141 4.28 0.97 12.81
N CYS A 142 5.04 1.04 11.72
CA CYS A 142 6.30 1.78 11.64
C CYS A 142 6.20 3.09 10.86
N SER A 143 5.05 3.75 10.91
CA SER A 143 4.80 4.98 10.14
C SER A 143 5.80 6.09 10.44
N GLU A 144 6.14 6.33 11.71
CA GLU A 144 7.13 7.35 12.10
C GLU A 144 8.52 7.09 11.47
N GLN A 145 8.97 5.83 11.49
CA GLN A 145 10.23 5.41 10.89
C GLN A 145 10.19 5.55 9.37
N MET A 146 9.07 5.17 8.73
CA MET A 146 8.88 5.33 7.30
C MET A 146 8.90 6.81 6.90
N TYR A 147 8.21 7.69 7.63
CA TYR A 147 8.29 9.14 7.40
C TYR A 147 9.74 9.65 7.46
N GLY A 148 10.50 9.30 8.51
CA GLY A 148 11.89 9.74 8.64
C GLY A 148 12.79 9.32 7.48
N MET A 149 12.60 8.09 6.97
CA MET A 149 13.35 7.60 5.81
C MET A 149 12.91 8.26 4.51
N CYS A 150 11.61 8.41 4.28
CA CYS A 150 11.06 8.99 3.04
C CYS A 150 11.46 10.46 2.88
N GLU A 151 11.30 11.26 3.94
CA GLU A 151 11.65 12.68 3.94
C GLU A 151 13.13 12.93 3.61
N SER A 152 13.99 11.95 3.93
CA SER A 152 15.43 12.07 3.71
C SER A 152 15.88 11.58 2.33
N LEU A 153 15.16 10.63 1.73
CA LEU A 153 15.59 9.90 0.53
C LEU A 153 14.77 10.23 -0.72
N TRP A 154 13.54 10.72 -0.58
CA TRP A 154 12.69 11.00 -1.72
C TRP A 154 13.17 12.26 -2.46
N GLU A 155 13.22 12.15 -3.78
CA GLU A 155 13.50 13.26 -4.68
C GLU A 155 12.39 13.35 -5.74
N PRO A 156 12.06 14.57 -6.22
CA PRO A 156 11.12 14.71 -7.33
C PRO A 156 11.67 14.08 -8.61
N ASP A 157 10.76 13.60 -9.46
CA ASP A 157 11.06 13.10 -10.82
C ASP A 157 12.04 11.92 -10.90
N MET A 158 12.13 11.07 -9.88
CA MET A 158 12.89 9.82 -9.93
C MET A 158 12.44 8.89 -11.07
N GLU A 159 13.42 8.31 -11.78
CA GLU A 159 13.21 7.27 -12.79
C GLU A 159 12.96 5.91 -12.10
N PRO A 160 12.41 4.89 -12.79
CA PRO A 160 11.90 3.66 -12.15
C PRO A 160 12.91 2.88 -11.29
N GLU A 161 14.19 2.82 -11.69
CA GLU A 161 15.21 2.11 -10.91
C GLU A 161 15.67 2.93 -9.69
N ASP A 162 15.78 4.25 -9.82
CA ASP A 162 16.10 5.12 -8.68
C ASP A 162 14.96 5.08 -7.66
N LEU A 163 13.70 5.11 -8.14
CA LEU A 163 12.52 4.96 -7.28
C LEU A 163 12.51 3.60 -6.58
N PHE A 164 12.92 2.52 -7.28
CA PHE A 164 13.05 1.19 -6.69
C PHE A 164 14.09 1.15 -5.57
N GLU A 165 15.28 1.72 -5.79
CA GLU A 165 16.32 1.75 -4.76
C GLU A 165 15.89 2.59 -3.56
N THR A 166 15.31 3.76 -3.80
CA THR A 166 14.82 4.66 -2.75
C THR A 166 13.74 4.01 -1.88
N ILE A 167 12.70 3.43 -2.48
CA ILE A 167 11.63 2.75 -1.72
C ILE A 167 12.17 1.51 -0.99
N SER A 168 13.14 0.81 -1.59
CA SER A 168 13.75 -0.37 -0.98
C SER A 168 14.56 -0.01 0.26
N GLN A 169 15.41 1.02 0.17
CA GLN A 169 16.19 1.52 1.31
C GLN A 169 15.28 2.09 2.40
N ALA A 170 14.24 2.83 2.02
CA ALA A 170 13.30 3.38 2.99
C ALA A 170 12.56 2.27 3.76
N MET A 171 12.03 1.27 3.06
CA MET A 171 11.35 0.13 3.70
C MET A 171 12.28 -0.66 4.61
N LEU A 172 13.44 -1.11 4.12
CA LEU A 172 14.34 -1.99 4.88
C LEU A 172 14.78 -1.34 6.19
N ASN A 173 15.23 -0.08 6.14
CA ASN A 173 15.69 0.62 7.34
C ASN A 173 14.55 0.95 8.32
N ALA A 174 13.33 1.20 7.81
CA ALA A 174 12.17 1.46 8.66
C ALA A 174 11.67 0.19 9.37
N VAL A 175 11.50 -0.92 8.64
CA VAL A 175 11.00 -2.18 9.23
C VAL A 175 12.02 -2.83 10.17
N ASP A 176 13.33 -2.67 9.92
CA ASP A 176 14.38 -3.15 10.83
C ASP A 176 14.36 -2.44 12.21
N ARG A 177 13.59 -1.35 12.34
CA ARG A 177 13.35 -0.63 13.60
C ARG A 177 11.96 -0.86 14.19
N ASP A 178 11.17 -1.79 13.65
CA ASP A 178 9.86 -2.19 14.17
C ASP A 178 9.82 -3.69 14.47
N ALA A 179 9.39 -4.04 15.67
CA ALA A 179 9.38 -5.43 16.15
C ALA A 179 8.27 -6.30 15.52
N VAL A 180 7.20 -5.68 15.02
CA VAL A 180 6.03 -6.39 14.49
C VAL A 180 5.86 -6.28 12.97
N SER A 181 6.88 -5.78 12.28
CA SER A 181 6.95 -5.71 10.80
C SER A 181 8.25 -6.35 10.32
N GLY A 182 8.31 -6.72 9.04
CA GLY A 182 9.53 -7.25 8.40
C GLY A 182 9.32 -8.64 7.81
N MET A 183 10.27 -9.56 8.07
CA MET A 183 10.29 -10.92 7.52
C MET A 183 10.25 -10.95 5.98
N GLY A 184 11.00 -10.05 5.35
CA GLY A 184 10.96 -9.82 3.91
C GLY A 184 10.12 -8.60 3.52
N VAL A 185 10.48 -8.01 2.38
CA VAL A 185 9.77 -6.88 1.78
C VAL A 185 9.52 -7.22 0.30
N VAL A 186 8.30 -6.97 -0.17
CA VAL A 186 7.95 -7.03 -1.58
C VAL A 186 7.75 -5.61 -2.11
N VAL A 187 8.27 -5.34 -3.31
CA VAL A 187 8.15 -4.05 -3.99
C VAL A 187 7.58 -4.29 -5.38
N HIS A 188 6.57 -3.50 -5.74
CA HIS A 188 6.01 -3.43 -7.09
C HIS A 188 6.30 -2.05 -7.65
N VAL A 189 7.02 -2.00 -8.76
CA VAL A 189 7.23 -0.76 -9.55
C VAL A 189 6.31 -0.84 -10.76
N ILE A 190 5.43 0.15 -10.87
CA ILE A 190 4.39 0.23 -11.89
C ILE A 190 4.82 1.30 -12.88
N GLU A 191 5.12 0.86 -14.10
CA GLU A 191 5.45 1.72 -15.23
C GLU A 191 4.34 1.65 -16.28
N LYS A 192 4.47 2.46 -17.33
CA LYS A 192 3.56 2.40 -18.48
C LYS A 192 3.56 1.01 -19.13
N ASP A 193 4.74 0.45 -19.38
CA ASP A 193 4.87 -0.71 -20.28
C ASP A 193 4.97 -2.05 -19.53
N LYS A 194 5.33 -2.01 -18.23
CA LYS A 194 5.53 -3.21 -17.42
C LYS A 194 5.28 -2.95 -15.94
N ILE A 195 5.13 -4.05 -15.19
CA ILE A 195 5.15 -4.04 -13.73
C ILE A 195 6.33 -4.91 -13.30
N THR A 196 7.22 -4.34 -12.51
CA THR A 196 8.39 -5.05 -11.97
C THR A 196 8.13 -5.40 -10.52
N THR A 197 8.02 -6.69 -10.19
CA THR A 197 7.88 -7.17 -8.81
C THR A 197 9.20 -7.75 -8.34
N ARG A 198 9.73 -7.24 -7.21
CA ARG A 198 10.98 -7.72 -6.61
C ARG A 198 10.75 -8.01 -5.13
N THR A 199 11.33 -9.11 -4.63
CA THR A 199 11.41 -9.38 -3.19
C THR A 199 12.82 -9.06 -2.74
N LEU A 200 12.94 -8.23 -1.70
CA LEU A 200 14.23 -7.81 -1.16
C LEU A 200 14.77 -8.86 -0.20
N LYS A 201 16.10 -9.01 -0.18
CA LYS A 201 16.79 -9.71 0.90
C LYS A 201 16.75 -8.84 2.15
N ALA A 202 15.92 -9.21 3.12
CA ALA A 202 15.74 -8.49 4.38
C ALA A 202 16.20 -9.35 5.58
N ARG A 203 16.16 -8.75 6.77
CA ARG A 203 16.34 -9.51 8.02
C ARG A 203 15.15 -10.44 8.27
N MET A 204 15.43 -11.51 9.02
CA MET A 204 14.48 -12.59 9.35
C MET A 204 14.47 -12.83 10.87
N ASP A 205 14.54 -11.76 11.65
CA ASP A 205 14.58 -11.74 13.12
C ASP A 205 13.26 -11.33 13.78
#